data_AF-A0A183SSY2-F1
#
_entry.id   AF-A0A183SSY2-F1
#
_cell.length_a   1.000
_cell.length_b   1.000
_cell.length_c   1.000
_cell.angle_alpha   90.00
_cell.angle_beta   90.00
_cell.angle_gamma   90.00
#
_symmetry.space_group_name_H-M   'P 1'
#
loop_
_entity.id
_entity.type
_entity.pdbx_description
1 polymer ?
#
loop_
_entity_poly.entity_id
_entity_poly.type
_entity_poly.pdbx_seq_one_letter_code
_entity_poly.pdbx_strand_id
1 'polypeptide(L)'
;MCKTSAVTLNVKSQRRTSVVKTTVGNLGHEESIILGVDVYSGEVTVGLVLPILQDMVIKLDGDGGFKLVTKTAVYLFKPISVQALWAAHQAIMIACRVAQMNAYHARGLTHTWLTYYSSLAFSDPQKLYEWNKMEDIEEMGRATPQPVELSDSVDDDEKRTQILQANIRTRLQMLMSSVDLEDVTVLQLREMLEKEMGISLKEQRQFIADQVLLIYGQMDAASVIFDHLLLGSSFNASNGVELQHNNVTHIINVTREVDNFFPSCRFIYKNIRVFDDDKADLLTHWEDTHKFINEAR
;
A
#
# COMPACT_ATOMS: atom_id res chain seq x y z
N MET A 1 28.04 10.29 0.48
CA MET A 1 27.47 9.16 -0.29
C MET A 1 25.97 9.38 -0.40
N CYS A 2 25.44 9.60 -1.62
CA CYS A 2 24.01 9.78 -1.84
C CYS A 2 23.36 8.38 -1.85
N LYS A 3 22.51 8.05 -0.86
CA LYS A 3 21.65 6.87 -0.96
C LYS A 3 20.48 7.23 -1.86
N THR A 4 20.53 6.82 -3.12
CA THR A 4 19.38 6.97 -4.03
C THR A 4 18.49 5.74 -3.87
N SER A 5 17.46 5.85 -3.03
CA SER A 5 16.31 4.94 -3.12
C SER A 5 15.39 5.45 -4.23
N ALA A 6 15.74 5.16 -5.48
CA ALA A 6 14.94 5.58 -6.62
C ALA A 6 13.65 4.76 -6.67
N VAL A 7 12.53 5.36 -6.26
CA VAL A 7 11.21 4.77 -6.53
C VAL A 7 10.66 5.35 -7.81
N THR A 8 10.56 4.53 -8.86
CA THR A 8 10.06 4.93 -10.18
C THR A 8 8.53 4.90 -10.17
N LEU A 9 7.91 6.07 -10.16
CA LEU A 9 6.49 6.28 -10.37
C LEU A 9 6.26 6.60 -11.84
N ASN A 10 5.95 5.58 -12.65
CA ASN A 10 5.54 5.83 -14.02
C ASN A 10 4.08 6.31 -14.03
N VAL A 11 3.78 7.32 -14.83
CA VAL A 11 2.41 7.80 -15.11
C VAL A 11 2.17 7.60 -16.60
N LYS A 12 1.12 6.84 -16.97
CA LYS A 12 0.87 6.43 -18.36
C LYS A 12 0.54 7.62 -19.29
N SER A 13 1.10 7.51 -20.50
CA SER A 13 1.01 8.37 -21.69
C SER A 13 1.97 9.57 -21.71
N GLN A 14 2.97 9.50 -22.61
CA GLN A 14 4.27 10.21 -22.57
C GLN A 14 5.10 9.80 -21.34
N ARG A 15 6.38 9.43 -21.53
CA ARG A 15 7.19 8.78 -20.47
C ARG A 15 7.48 9.76 -19.33
N ARG A 16 6.52 9.88 -18.40
CA ARG A 16 6.63 10.67 -17.18
C ARG A 16 6.99 9.77 -16.03
N THR A 17 8.04 10.13 -15.34
CA THR A 17 8.55 9.36 -14.22
C THR A 17 8.74 10.30 -13.04
N SER A 18 8.03 10.04 -11.96
CA SER A 18 8.32 10.66 -10.67
C SER A 18 9.29 9.76 -9.89
N VAL A 19 10.25 10.37 -9.21
CA VAL A 19 11.22 9.68 -8.37
C VAL A 19 11.34 10.38 -7.03
N VAL A 20 11.25 9.62 -5.94
CA VAL A 20 11.65 10.12 -4.62
C VAL A 20 13.16 10.05 -4.52
N LYS A 21 13.81 11.20 -4.34
CA LYS A 21 15.26 11.28 -4.13
C LYS A 21 15.55 11.75 -2.71
N THR A 22 16.31 10.94 -1.98
CA THR A 22 16.82 11.26 -0.65
C THR A 22 18.33 11.51 -0.72
N THR A 23 18.80 12.50 0.04
CA THR A 23 20.23 12.75 0.24
C THR A 23 20.46 13.28 1.65
N VAL A 24 21.70 13.18 2.13
CA VAL A 24 22.09 13.85 3.37
C VAL A 24 22.37 15.32 3.03
N GLY A 25 21.66 16.22 3.68
CA GLY A 25 21.85 17.67 3.55
C GLY A 25 23.07 18.18 4.30
N ASN A 26 23.35 19.48 4.17
CA ASN A 26 24.50 20.12 4.82
C ASN A 26 24.43 20.07 6.35
N LEU A 27 23.24 19.90 6.91
CA LEU A 27 23.02 19.76 8.35
C LEU A 27 23.19 18.30 8.85
N GLY A 28 23.59 17.37 7.99
CA GLY A 28 23.80 15.96 8.35
C GLY A 28 22.52 15.13 8.48
N HIS A 29 21.36 15.71 8.19
CA HIS A 29 20.07 15.01 8.20
C HIS A 29 19.63 14.59 6.80
N GLU A 30 18.76 13.58 6.71
CA GLU A 30 18.19 13.12 5.44
C GLU A 30 17.11 14.09 4.93
N GLU A 31 17.32 14.63 3.73
CA GLU A 31 16.43 15.53 3.03
C GLU A 31 15.92 14.84 1.76
N SER A 32 14.63 15.00 1.45
CA SER A 32 13.99 14.27 0.35
C SER A 32 13.18 15.19 -0.55
N ILE A 33 13.22 14.92 -1.84
CA ILE A 33 12.40 15.59 -2.85
C ILE A 33 11.69 14.57 -3.72
N ILE A 34 10.61 15.02 -4.33
CA ILE A 34 9.94 14.32 -5.42
C ILE A 34 10.32 15.02 -6.71
N LEU A 35 10.94 14.27 -7.61
CA LEU A 35 11.42 14.74 -8.90
C LEU A 35 10.56 14.12 -10.00
N GLY A 36 9.75 14.93 -10.67
CA GLY A 36 9.07 14.56 -11.91
C GLY A 36 9.97 14.84 -13.11
N VAL A 37 10.17 13.83 -13.94
CA VAL A 37 11.00 13.87 -15.12
C VAL A 37 10.15 13.48 -16.34
N ASP A 38 10.27 14.26 -17.40
CA ASP A 38 9.71 13.93 -18.70
C ASP A 38 10.82 13.36 -19.59
N VAL A 39 10.55 12.21 -20.20
CA VAL A 39 11.42 11.62 -21.22
C VAL A 39 10.71 11.67 -22.57
N TYR A 40 11.22 12.48 -23.49
CA TYR A 40 10.65 12.63 -24.83
C TYR A 40 11.75 12.53 -25.88
N SER A 41 11.59 11.61 -26.83
CA SER A 41 12.54 11.41 -27.95
C SER A 41 14.02 11.22 -27.53
N GLY A 42 14.26 10.69 -26.32
CA GLY A 42 15.61 10.47 -25.78
C GLY A 42 16.16 11.62 -24.94
N GLU A 43 15.48 12.77 -24.93
CA GLU A 43 15.80 13.91 -24.06
C GLU A 43 15.09 13.78 -22.72
N VAL A 44 15.77 14.21 -21.66
CA VAL A 44 15.32 14.12 -20.26
C VAL A 44 15.20 15.53 -19.70
N THR A 45 14.00 15.95 -19.35
CA THR A 45 13.72 17.27 -18.79
C THR A 45 13.03 17.19 -17.44
N VAL A 46 13.23 18.20 -16.60
CA VAL A 46 12.63 18.27 -15.27
C VAL A 46 11.25 18.91 -15.36
N GLY A 47 10.22 18.15 -14.98
CA GLY A 47 8.82 18.58 -14.98
C GLY A 47 8.28 18.98 -13.60
N LEU A 48 8.83 18.42 -12.52
CA LEU A 48 8.42 18.72 -11.15
C LEU A 48 9.61 18.61 -10.21
N VAL A 49 9.78 19.59 -9.31
CA VAL A 49 10.72 19.53 -8.20
C VAL A 49 9.97 19.93 -6.95
N LEU A 50 9.62 18.95 -6.12
CA LEU A 50 8.79 19.17 -4.94
C LEU A 50 9.54 18.72 -3.68
N PRO A 51 9.99 19.64 -2.81
CA PRO A 51 10.60 19.26 -1.55
C PRO A 51 9.58 18.65 -0.59
N ILE A 52 10.01 17.60 0.12
CA ILE A 52 9.19 16.98 1.16
C ILE A 52 9.44 17.74 2.47
N LEU A 53 8.42 18.47 2.90
CA LEU A 53 8.44 19.34 4.08
C LEU A 53 7.46 18.82 5.14
N GLN A 54 7.55 19.37 6.36
CA GLN A 54 6.77 18.88 7.51
C GLN A 54 5.24 18.96 7.31
N ASP A 55 4.76 19.85 6.43
CA ASP A 55 3.34 20.07 6.17
C ASP A 55 2.78 19.18 5.04
N MET A 56 3.61 18.33 4.43
CA MET A 56 3.18 17.41 3.39
C MET A 56 2.49 16.17 3.99
N VAL A 57 1.33 15.82 3.45
CA VAL A 57 0.55 14.63 3.81
C VAL A 57 0.21 13.83 2.56
N ILE A 58 0.47 12.53 2.59
CA ILE A 58 0.06 11.59 1.55
C ILE A 58 -1.32 11.01 1.88
N LYS A 59 -2.20 10.90 0.87
CA LYS A 59 -3.54 10.30 0.97
C LYS A 59 -3.82 9.44 -0.25
N LEU A 60 -4.51 8.32 -0.09
CA LEU A 60 -4.98 7.52 -1.23
C LEU A 60 -6.18 8.19 -1.94
N ASP A 61 -6.31 7.93 -3.24
CA ASP A 61 -7.36 8.46 -4.11
C ASP A 61 -8.45 7.43 -4.49
N GLY A 62 -8.46 6.27 -3.82
CA GLY A 62 -9.46 5.22 -3.99
C GLY A 62 -9.34 4.33 -5.24
N ASP A 63 -8.86 4.83 -6.38
CA ASP A 63 -8.62 3.99 -7.59
C ASP A 63 -7.12 3.68 -7.80
N GLY A 64 -6.33 3.71 -6.73
CA GLY A 64 -4.90 3.38 -6.74
C GLY A 64 -3.94 4.52 -7.05
N GLY A 65 -4.45 5.75 -7.16
CA GLY A 65 -3.63 6.95 -7.08
C GLY A 65 -3.36 7.37 -5.63
N PHE A 66 -2.43 8.29 -5.45
CA PHE A 66 -2.27 9.02 -4.20
C PHE A 66 -2.13 10.52 -4.46
N LYS A 67 -2.59 11.28 -3.48
CA LYS A 67 -2.55 12.74 -3.40
C LYS A 67 -1.49 13.15 -2.39
N LEU A 68 -0.67 14.12 -2.76
CA LEU A 68 0.20 14.84 -1.84
C LEU A 68 -0.41 16.20 -1.56
N VAL A 69 -0.85 16.38 -0.32
CA VAL A 69 -1.48 17.60 0.15
C VAL A 69 -0.42 18.40 0.90
N THR A 70 -0.18 19.62 0.42
CA THR A 70 0.62 20.64 1.11
C THR A 70 -0.31 21.79 1.51
N LYS A 71 0.17 22.78 2.27
CA LYS A 71 -0.65 23.96 2.59
C LYS A 71 -1.12 24.76 1.37
N THR A 72 -0.41 24.68 0.25
CA THR A 72 -0.63 25.54 -0.92
C THR A 72 -1.11 24.80 -2.15
N ALA A 73 -0.93 23.48 -2.19
CA ALA A 73 -1.16 22.68 -3.39
C ALA A 73 -1.49 21.23 -3.09
N VAL A 74 -2.27 20.62 -3.99
CA VAL A 74 -2.52 19.18 -4.03
C VAL A 74 -1.93 18.62 -5.32
N TYR A 75 -1.08 17.60 -5.22
CA TYR A 75 -0.47 16.92 -6.36
C TYR A 75 -1.02 15.51 -6.46
N LEU A 76 -1.44 15.10 -7.65
CA LEU A 76 -2.01 13.77 -7.89
C LEU A 76 -1.01 12.89 -8.64
N PHE A 77 -0.81 11.67 -8.15
CA PHE A 77 0.03 10.66 -8.77
C PHE A 77 -0.79 9.39 -9.00
N LYS A 78 -0.70 8.83 -10.21
CA LYS A 78 -1.35 7.56 -10.59
C LYS A 78 -0.26 6.55 -10.98
N PRO A 79 0.20 5.72 -10.03
CA PRO A 79 1.20 4.67 -10.29
C PRO A 79 0.73 3.68 -11.35
N ILE A 80 1.67 3.16 -12.14
CA ILE A 80 1.39 2.15 -13.17
C ILE A 80 0.95 0.80 -12.62
N SER A 81 1.27 0.50 -11.35
CA SER A 81 0.98 -0.78 -10.75
C SER A 81 0.88 -0.71 -9.23
N VAL A 82 0.39 -1.78 -8.62
CA VAL A 82 0.30 -1.93 -7.16
C VAL A 82 1.67 -1.86 -6.51
N GLN A 83 2.69 -2.50 -7.09
CA GLN A 83 4.05 -2.43 -6.57
C GLN A 83 4.64 -1.02 -6.64
N ALA A 84 4.43 -0.33 -7.76
CA ALA A 84 4.86 1.07 -7.90
C ALA A 84 4.13 1.99 -6.90
N LEU A 85 2.84 1.74 -6.67
CA LEU A 85 2.04 2.44 -5.66
C LEU A 85 2.60 2.21 -4.26
N TRP A 86 2.81 0.97 -3.86
CA TRP A 86 3.36 0.62 -2.54
C TRP A 86 4.72 1.26 -2.31
N ALA A 87 5.67 1.05 -3.23
CA ALA A 87 7.02 1.57 -3.10
C ALA A 87 7.03 3.10 -2.92
N ALA A 88 6.20 3.81 -3.69
CA ALA A 88 6.14 5.26 -3.62
C ALA A 88 5.47 5.75 -2.36
N HIS A 89 4.36 5.11 -1.99
CA HIS A 89 3.66 5.42 -0.77
C HIS A 89 4.58 5.29 0.44
N GLN A 90 5.34 4.20 0.54
CA GLN A 90 6.31 3.98 1.61
C GLN A 90 7.45 5.00 1.60
N ALA A 91 8.08 5.22 0.45
CA ALA A 91 9.20 6.17 0.34
C ALA A 91 8.78 7.59 0.73
N ILE A 92 7.61 8.04 0.29
CA ILE A 92 7.07 9.36 0.63
C ILE A 92 6.68 9.42 2.10
N MET A 93 5.99 8.39 2.63
CA MET A 93 5.60 8.37 4.05
C MET A 93 6.81 8.46 4.98
N ILE A 94 7.86 7.68 4.70
CA ILE A 94 9.11 7.72 5.47
C ILE A 94 9.74 9.11 5.38
N ALA A 95 9.83 9.68 4.17
CA ALA A 95 10.37 11.02 3.98
C ALA A 95 9.56 12.11 4.71
N CYS A 96 8.23 12.04 4.70
CA CYS A 96 7.36 12.94 5.45
C CYS A 96 7.62 12.84 6.96
N ARG A 97 7.76 11.62 7.50
CA ARG A 97 8.09 11.40 8.92
C ARG A 97 9.43 12.02 9.30
N VAL A 98 10.45 11.87 8.45
CA VAL A 98 11.76 12.50 8.65
C VAL A 98 11.63 14.03 8.61
N ALA A 99 10.87 14.58 7.66
CA ALA A 99 10.66 16.01 7.54
C ALA A 99 9.93 16.61 8.75
N GLN A 100 8.95 15.88 9.31
CA GLN A 100 8.24 16.27 10.54
C GLN A 100 9.15 16.20 11.77
N MET A 101 9.91 15.12 11.92
CA MET A 101 10.81 14.94 13.07
C MET A 101 11.90 16.01 13.13
N ASN A 102 12.34 16.52 11.98
CA ASN A 102 13.36 17.56 11.87
C ASN A 102 12.78 18.97 11.57
N ALA A 103 11.46 19.14 11.62
CA ALA A 103 10.75 20.42 11.40
C ALA A 103 11.15 21.18 10.11
N TYR A 104 11.24 20.45 8.99
CA TYR A 104 11.60 21.05 7.70
C TYR A 104 10.52 22.01 7.21
N HIS A 105 10.93 23.21 6.84
CA HIS A 105 10.05 24.27 6.36
C HIS A 105 10.67 24.98 5.15
N ALA A 106 9.82 25.55 4.28
CA ALA A 106 10.24 26.13 3.00
C ALA A 106 11.25 27.29 3.12
N ARG A 107 11.28 27.98 4.26
CA ARG A 107 12.24 29.08 4.56
C ARG A 107 13.43 28.63 5.41
N GLY A 108 13.61 27.32 5.59
CA GLY A 108 14.67 26.74 6.40
C GLY A 108 16.00 26.66 5.67
N LEU A 109 17.02 26.18 6.37
CA LEU A 109 18.36 25.95 5.82
C LEU A 109 18.53 24.55 5.19
N THR A 110 17.42 23.84 4.97
CA THR A 110 17.39 22.48 4.40
C THR A 110 17.11 22.54 2.91
N HIS A 111 17.40 21.45 2.20
CA HIS A 111 17.17 21.32 0.75
C HIS A 111 17.94 22.37 -0.09
N THR A 112 19.07 22.86 0.40
CA THR A 112 19.90 23.86 -0.31
C THR A 112 20.39 23.40 -1.69
N TRP A 113 20.48 22.08 -1.88
CA TRP A 113 20.82 21.41 -3.13
C TRP A 113 19.70 21.42 -4.18
N LEU A 114 18.50 21.94 -3.87
CA LEU A 114 17.44 22.16 -4.85
C LEU A 114 17.89 23.06 -6.01
N THR A 115 18.80 23.99 -5.75
CA THR A 115 19.39 24.87 -6.77
C THR A 115 20.03 24.12 -7.93
N TYR A 116 20.57 22.92 -7.69
CA TYR A 116 21.05 22.03 -8.75
C TYR A 116 19.93 21.64 -9.72
N TYR A 117 18.76 21.24 -9.21
CA TYR A 117 17.62 20.86 -10.03
C TYR A 117 17.01 22.05 -10.77
N SER A 118 17.01 23.22 -10.14
CA SER A 118 16.59 24.47 -10.78
C SER A 118 17.53 24.93 -11.90
N SER A 119 18.74 24.36 -12.02
CA SER A 119 19.68 24.66 -13.11
C SER A 119 19.55 23.70 -14.31
N LEU A 120 18.75 22.63 -14.19
CA LEU A 120 18.55 21.66 -15.25
C LEU A 120 17.52 22.15 -16.29
N ALA A 121 17.52 21.53 -17.46
CA ALA A 121 16.53 21.81 -18.50
C ALA A 121 15.12 21.44 -18.01
N PHE A 122 14.24 22.44 -17.95
CA PHE A 122 12.83 22.24 -17.59
C PHE A 122 12.01 21.80 -18.79
N SER A 123 10.97 21.01 -18.52
CA SER A 123 10.01 20.58 -19.53
C SER A 123 9.24 21.77 -20.12
N ASP A 124 8.68 21.58 -21.31
CA ASP A 124 7.86 22.59 -21.98
C ASP A 124 6.72 23.09 -21.07
N PRO A 125 6.28 24.36 -21.18
CA PRO A 125 5.24 24.95 -20.32
C PRO A 125 3.95 24.12 -20.24
N GLN A 126 3.57 23.45 -21.33
CA GLN A 126 2.40 22.55 -21.35
C GLN A 126 2.60 21.33 -20.43
N LYS A 127 3.78 20.71 -20.47
CA LYS A 127 4.11 19.55 -19.62
C LYS A 127 4.21 19.98 -18.14
N LEU A 128 4.80 21.15 -17.89
CA LEU A 128 4.83 21.76 -16.54
C LEU A 128 3.41 22.02 -16.01
N TYR A 129 2.52 22.54 -16.84
CA TYR A 129 1.12 22.73 -16.46
C TYR A 129 0.46 21.40 -16.11
N GLU A 130 0.70 20.34 -16.88
CA GLU A 130 0.14 19.01 -16.59
C GLU A 130 0.68 18.40 -15.29
N TRP A 131 1.95 18.62 -14.93
CA TRP A 131 2.51 18.22 -13.62
C TRP A 131 1.87 18.97 -12.45
N ASN A 132 1.46 20.21 -12.68
CA ASN A 132 0.86 21.09 -11.67
C ASN A 132 -0.67 21.14 -11.74
N LYS A 133 -1.29 20.38 -12.66
CA LYS A 133 -2.73 20.37 -12.84
C LYS A 133 -3.35 19.70 -11.62
N MET A 134 -4.02 20.51 -10.81
CA MET A 134 -4.92 20.02 -9.77
C MET A 134 -6.17 19.48 -10.49
N GLU A 135 -6.60 18.25 -10.22
CA GLU A 135 -7.96 17.86 -10.59
C GLU A 135 -8.91 18.73 -9.76
N ASP A 136 -9.83 19.42 -10.44
CA ASP A 136 -10.84 20.24 -9.79
C ASP A 136 -11.54 19.41 -8.71
N ILE A 137 -11.78 20.02 -7.55
CA ILE A 137 -12.48 19.45 -6.39
C ILE A 137 -13.97 19.14 -6.72
N GLU A 138 -14.35 19.12 -7.99
CA GLU A 138 -15.72 18.90 -8.45
C GLU A 138 -16.17 17.43 -8.38
N GLU A 139 -15.27 16.44 -8.31
CA GLU A 139 -15.67 15.06 -8.03
C GLU A 139 -16.03 14.80 -6.55
N MET A 140 -15.77 15.75 -5.65
CA MET A 140 -16.28 15.72 -4.27
C MET A 140 -17.73 16.25 -4.15
N GLY A 141 -18.34 16.73 -5.23
CA GLY A 141 -19.56 17.56 -5.19
C GLY A 141 -20.83 16.99 -5.81
N ARG A 142 -20.92 15.68 -6.11
CA ARG A 142 -22.21 15.05 -6.51
C ARG A 142 -22.46 13.71 -5.83
N ALA A 143 -22.34 13.66 -4.51
CA ALA A 143 -23.25 12.81 -3.75
C ALA A 143 -24.52 13.65 -3.54
N THR A 144 -25.52 13.48 -4.41
CA THR A 144 -26.88 13.94 -4.10
C THR A 144 -27.25 13.25 -2.80
N PRO A 145 -27.52 13.96 -1.68
CA PRO A 145 -28.00 13.29 -0.48
C PRO A 145 -29.32 12.64 -0.85
N GLN A 146 -29.33 11.31 -0.99
CA GLN A 146 -30.58 10.58 -1.09
C GLN A 146 -31.35 10.87 0.21
N PRO A 147 -32.67 11.08 0.16
CA PRO A 147 -33.48 11.24 1.35
C PRO A 147 -33.20 10.06 2.27
N VAL A 148 -32.64 10.32 3.45
CA VAL A 148 -32.46 9.30 4.47
C VAL A 148 -33.85 8.94 4.96
N GLU A 149 -34.42 7.87 4.40
CA GLU A 149 -35.58 7.23 5.00
C GLU A 149 -35.11 6.67 6.35
N LEU A 150 -35.63 7.27 7.43
CA LEU A 150 -35.42 6.81 8.79
C LEU A 150 -36.02 5.41 8.91
N SER A 151 -35.20 4.38 8.70
CA SER A 151 -35.53 2.99 9.04
C SER A 151 -34.89 2.65 10.39
N ASP A 152 -35.65 1.96 11.24
CA ASP A 152 -35.31 1.64 12.64
C ASP A 152 -34.21 0.57 12.82
N SER A 153 -33.40 0.25 11.79
CA SER A 153 -32.48 -0.90 11.79
C SER A 153 -31.02 -0.55 11.45
N VAL A 154 -30.48 0.51 12.05
CA VAL A 154 -29.06 0.93 11.90
C VAL A 154 -28.08 -0.23 12.13
N ASP A 155 -28.42 -1.13 13.06
CA ASP A 155 -27.63 -2.32 13.41
C ASP A 155 -27.51 -3.37 12.29
N ASP A 156 -28.51 -3.48 11.42
CA ASP A 156 -28.55 -4.50 10.37
C ASP A 156 -27.78 -4.06 9.11
N ASP A 157 -27.81 -2.77 8.79
CA ASP A 157 -27.06 -2.22 7.65
C ASP A 157 -25.56 -2.12 7.95
N GLU A 158 -25.18 -1.85 9.20
CA GLU A 158 -23.78 -1.91 9.63
C GLU A 158 -23.22 -3.33 9.55
N LYS A 159 -23.98 -4.33 10.04
CA LYS A 159 -23.59 -5.75 9.91
C LYS A 159 -23.45 -6.17 8.44
N ARG A 160 -24.38 -5.77 7.57
CA ARG A 160 -24.28 -6.05 6.12
C ARG A 160 -23.03 -5.44 5.50
N THR A 161 -22.69 -4.21 5.89
CA THR A 161 -21.49 -3.51 5.40
C THR A 161 -20.22 -4.22 5.86
N GLN A 162 -20.15 -4.64 7.12
CA GLN A 162 -19.01 -5.40 7.66
C GLN A 162 -18.84 -6.75 6.97
N ILE A 163 -19.93 -7.49 6.74
CA ILE A 163 -19.91 -8.77 6.00
C ILE A 163 -19.41 -8.55 4.56
N LEU A 164 -19.90 -7.50 3.89
CA LEU A 164 -19.45 -7.13 2.55
C LEU A 164 -17.94 -6.81 2.54
N GLN A 165 -17.47 -5.98 3.47
CA GLN A 165 -16.06 -5.62 3.59
C GLN A 165 -15.16 -6.82 3.88
N ALA A 166 -15.59 -7.74 4.74
CA ALA A 166 -14.88 -9.00 5.02
C ALA A 166 -14.79 -9.89 3.78
N ASN A 167 -15.88 -10.00 3.00
CA ASN A 167 -15.90 -10.73 1.74
C ASN A 167 -14.97 -10.09 0.69
N ILE A 168 -15.03 -8.76 0.54
CA ILE A 168 -14.13 -7.99 -0.32
C ILE A 168 -12.68 -8.27 0.05
N ARG A 169 -12.33 -8.17 1.34
CA ARG A 169 -10.97 -8.41 1.84
C ARG A 169 -10.49 -9.82 1.46
N THR A 170 -11.30 -10.84 1.76
CA THR A 170 -10.95 -12.24 1.51
C THR A 170 -10.73 -12.52 0.01
N ARG A 171 -11.62 -12.02 -0.83
CA ARG A 171 -11.54 -12.19 -2.29
C ARG A 171 -10.39 -11.40 -2.90
N LEU A 172 -10.19 -10.16 -2.46
CA LEU A 172 -9.07 -9.32 -2.87
C LEU A 172 -7.72 -9.96 -2.52
N GLN A 173 -7.59 -10.57 -1.34
CA GLN A 173 -6.39 -11.30 -0.93
C GLN A 173 -6.08 -12.48 -1.88
N MET A 174 -7.09 -13.30 -2.20
CA MET A 174 -6.92 -14.41 -3.15
C MET A 174 -6.54 -13.90 -4.53
N LEU A 175 -7.20 -12.83 -4.99
CA LEU A 175 -6.93 -12.21 -6.28
C LEU A 175 -5.49 -11.68 -6.36
N MET A 176 -5.06 -10.89 -5.37
CA MET A 176 -3.71 -10.34 -5.31
C MET A 176 -2.61 -11.40 -5.23
N SER A 177 -2.92 -12.58 -4.66
CA SER A 177 -2.00 -13.73 -4.62
C SER A 177 -1.89 -14.45 -5.97
N SER A 178 -2.85 -14.22 -6.89
CA SER A 178 -2.96 -14.94 -8.17
C SER A 178 -2.47 -14.13 -9.39
N VAL A 179 -2.24 -12.83 -9.23
CA VAL A 179 -1.88 -11.91 -10.32
C VAL A 179 -0.47 -11.38 -10.14
N ASP A 180 0.14 -10.94 -11.24
CA ASP A 180 1.38 -10.19 -11.20
C ASP A 180 1.12 -8.74 -10.74
N LEU A 181 1.65 -8.38 -9.58
CA LEU A 181 1.45 -7.07 -8.95
C LEU A 181 2.34 -5.97 -9.55
N GLU A 182 3.29 -6.33 -10.43
CA GLU A 182 4.09 -5.38 -11.20
C GLU A 182 3.33 -4.79 -12.38
N ASP A 183 2.32 -5.50 -12.89
CA ASP A 183 1.57 -5.15 -14.11
C ASP A 183 0.08 -4.85 -13.89
N VAL A 184 -0.40 -4.91 -12.65
CA VAL A 184 -1.80 -4.62 -12.29
C VAL A 184 -1.93 -3.35 -11.47
N THR A 185 -2.98 -2.56 -11.74
CA THR A 185 -3.37 -1.38 -10.95
C THR A 185 -4.50 -1.71 -9.97
N VAL A 186 -4.71 -0.86 -8.94
CA VAL A 186 -5.86 -1.01 -8.01
C VAL A 186 -7.20 -0.94 -8.75
N LEU A 187 -7.30 -0.07 -9.76
CA LEU A 187 -8.49 0.00 -10.62
C LEU A 187 -8.78 -1.36 -11.27
N GLN A 188 -7.77 -1.99 -11.87
CA GLN A 188 -7.92 -3.31 -12.49
C GLN A 188 -8.26 -4.39 -11.45
N LEU A 189 -7.65 -4.35 -10.26
CA LEU A 189 -8.03 -5.26 -9.17
C LEU A 189 -9.50 -5.10 -8.76
N ARG A 190 -9.99 -3.86 -8.65
CA ARG A 190 -11.41 -3.59 -8.36
C ARG A 190 -12.32 -4.13 -9.46
N GLU A 191 -11.99 -3.90 -10.73
CA GLU A 191 -12.79 -4.41 -11.87
C GLU A 191 -12.83 -5.94 -11.91
N MET A 192 -11.70 -6.61 -11.61
CA MET A 192 -11.64 -8.07 -11.49
C MET A 192 -12.51 -8.57 -10.33
N LEU A 193 -12.46 -7.89 -9.19
CA LEU A 193 -13.24 -8.21 -8.00
C LEU A 193 -14.75 -8.01 -8.23
N GLU A 194 -15.15 -6.92 -8.89
CA GLU A 194 -16.53 -6.65 -9.31
C GLU A 194 -17.07 -7.76 -10.21
N LYS A 195 -16.24 -8.23 -11.16
CA LYS A 195 -16.58 -9.34 -12.05
C LYS A 195 -16.75 -10.67 -11.30
N GLU A 196 -15.92 -10.94 -10.30
CA GLU A 196 -15.97 -12.17 -9.50
C GLU A 196 -17.18 -12.18 -8.54
N MET A 197 -17.50 -11.03 -7.93
CA MET A 197 -18.60 -10.91 -6.98
C MET A 197 -19.96 -10.62 -7.63
N GLY A 198 -19.98 -10.17 -8.89
CA GLY A 198 -21.20 -9.82 -9.61
C GLY A 198 -21.90 -8.55 -9.10
N ILE A 199 -21.19 -7.70 -8.36
CA ILE A 199 -21.69 -6.44 -7.78
C ILE A 199 -20.75 -5.28 -8.11
N SER A 200 -21.28 -4.07 -8.21
CA SER A 200 -20.48 -2.85 -8.34
C SER A 200 -19.85 -2.49 -6.99
N LEU A 201 -18.55 -2.18 -6.99
CA LEU A 201 -17.75 -1.84 -5.80
C LEU A 201 -17.24 -0.39 -5.84
N LYS A 202 -17.86 0.47 -6.66
CA LYS A 202 -17.49 1.89 -6.80
C LYS A 202 -17.51 2.65 -5.47
N GLU A 203 -18.48 2.38 -4.61
CA GLU A 203 -18.58 3.03 -3.29
C GLU A 203 -17.46 2.57 -2.34
N GLN A 204 -16.96 1.36 -2.54
CA GLN A 204 -15.89 0.76 -1.75
C GLN A 204 -14.50 1.02 -2.35
N ARG A 205 -14.36 1.89 -3.37
CA ARG A 205 -13.06 2.19 -4.01
C ARG A 205 -11.99 2.57 -2.97
N GLN A 206 -12.31 3.46 -2.03
CA GLN A 206 -11.38 3.87 -0.99
C GLN A 206 -10.97 2.71 -0.09
N PHE A 207 -11.95 1.94 0.39
CA PHE A 207 -11.70 0.76 1.19
C PHE A 207 -10.82 -0.26 0.45
N ILE A 208 -11.07 -0.50 -0.84
CA ILE A 208 -10.28 -1.41 -1.67
C ILE A 208 -8.84 -0.91 -1.81
N ALA A 209 -8.61 0.38 -2.10
CA ALA A 209 -7.26 0.93 -2.18
C ALA A 209 -6.49 0.78 -0.85
N ASP A 210 -7.15 1.04 0.28
CA ASP A 210 -6.57 0.87 1.61
C ASP A 210 -6.24 -0.60 1.89
N GLN A 211 -7.15 -1.52 1.54
CA GLN A 211 -6.92 -2.96 1.66
C GLN A 211 -5.80 -3.44 0.75
N VAL A 212 -5.67 -2.93 -0.49
CA VAL A 212 -4.56 -3.31 -1.38
C VAL A 212 -3.22 -2.98 -0.75
N LEU A 213 -3.03 -1.76 -0.21
CA LEU A 213 -1.76 -1.43 0.47
C LEU A 213 -1.54 -2.31 1.71
N LEU A 214 -2.58 -2.51 2.53
CA LEU A 214 -2.48 -3.31 3.75
C LEU A 214 -2.11 -4.75 3.44
N ILE A 215 -2.77 -5.35 2.44
CA ILE A 215 -2.49 -6.69 1.97
C ILE A 215 -1.08 -6.76 1.40
N TYR A 216 -0.71 -5.85 0.49
CA TYR A 216 0.63 -5.82 -0.13
C TYR A 216 1.74 -5.78 0.92
N GLY A 217 1.60 -4.94 1.94
CA GLY A 217 2.54 -4.87 3.07
C GLY A 217 2.59 -6.10 3.97
N GLN A 218 1.59 -6.98 3.86
CA GLN A 218 1.53 -8.28 4.55
C GLN A 218 1.93 -9.45 3.64
N MET A 219 2.19 -9.21 2.35
CA MET A 219 2.60 -10.24 1.39
C MET A 219 4.07 -10.65 1.50
N ASP A 220 4.80 -10.15 2.50
CA ASP A 220 6.14 -10.65 2.78
C ASP A 220 6.11 -12.17 2.92
N ALA A 221 7.04 -12.84 2.23
CA ALA A 221 7.14 -14.29 2.27
C ALA A 221 7.31 -14.77 3.71
N ALA A 222 6.77 -15.96 4.01
CA ALA A 222 6.96 -16.56 5.32
C ALA A 222 8.46 -16.68 5.63
N SER A 223 8.85 -16.28 6.84
CA SER A 223 10.23 -16.36 7.29
C SER A 223 10.62 -17.81 7.52
N VAL A 224 11.68 -18.27 6.86
CA VAL A 224 12.25 -19.60 7.09
C VAL A 224 13.05 -19.57 8.40
N ILE A 225 12.55 -20.23 9.43
CA ILE A 225 13.26 -20.38 10.71
C ILE A 225 14.18 -21.60 10.64
N PHE A 226 13.65 -22.71 10.13
CA PHE A 226 14.38 -23.94 9.81
C PHE A 226 13.85 -24.51 8.50
N ASP A 227 14.57 -25.46 7.90
CA ASP A 227 14.16 -26.14 6.65
C ASP A 227 12.74 -26.75 6.69
N HIS A 228 12.24 -27.05 7.90
CA HIS A 228 10.94 -27.66 8.17
C HIS A 228 9.99 -26.72 8.95
N LEU A 229 10.37 -25.45 9.17
CA LEU A 229 9.59 -24.50 9.97
C LEU A 229 9.57 -23.10 9.34
N LEU A 230 8.39 -22.71 8.90
CA LEU A 230 8.09 -21.36 8.42
C LEU A 230 7.33 -20.59 9.49
N LEU A 231 7.66 -19.32 9.67
CA LEU A 231 6.90 -18.36 10.46
C LEU A 231 6.25 -17.36 9.51
N GLY A 232 4.92 -17.31 9.52
CA GLY A 232 4.14 -16.44 8.64
C GLY A 232 2.99 -15.76 9.36
N SER A 233 2.42 -14.76 8.71
CA SER A 233 1.18 -14.12 9.12
C SER A 233 -0.04 -14.93 8.67
N SER A 234 -1.24 -14.49 9.05
CA SER A 234 -2.49 -15.02 8.50
C SER A 234 -2.58 -14.90 6.98
N PHE A 235 -1.87 -13.93 6.38
CA PHE A 235 -1.79 -13.76 4.95
C PHE A 235 -1.02 -14.90 4.28
N ASN A 236 0.15 -15.28 4.82
CA ASN A 236 0.89 -16.44 4.30
C ASN A 236 0.07 -17.73 4.45
N ALA A 237 -0.68 -17.87 5.55
CA ALA A 237 -1.52 -19.02 5.81
C ALA A 237 -2.77 -19.12 4.90
N SER A 238 -3.19 -18.02 4.26
CA SER A 238 -4.31 -18.00 3.32
C SER A 238 -3.89 -18.24 1.87
N ASN A 239 -2.58 -18.30 1.57
CA ASN A 239 -2.07 -18.56 0.23
C ASN A 239 -1.80 -20.05 0.00
N GLY A 240 -2.84 -20.78 -0.40
CA GLY A 240 -2.77 -22.24 -0.61
C GLY A 240 -1.76 -22.68 -1.67
N VAL A 241 -1.47 -21.84 -2.67
CA VAL A 241 -0.50 -22.14 -3.74
C VAL A 241 0.93 -22.07 -3.19
N GLU A 242 1.25 -21.02 -2.44
CA GLU A 242 2.56 -20.85 -1.82
C GLU A 242 2.82 -21.91 -0.74
N LEU A 243 1.80 -22.26 0.05
CA LEU A 243 1.88 -23.36 1.00
C LEU A 243 2.21 -24.69 0.31
N GLN A 244 1.59 -24.98 -0.84
CA GLN A 244 1.89 -26.18 -1.63
C GLN A 244 3.29 -26.12 -2.25
N HIS A 245 3.69 -24.97 -2.80
CA HIS A 245 5.01 -24.76 -3.38
C HIS A 245 6.13 -24.97 -2.35
N ASN A 246 5.92 -24.48 -1.12
CA ASN A 246 6.82 -24.67 0.01
C ASN A 246 6.65 -26.04 0.70
N ASN A 247 5.87 -26.96 0.13
CA ASN A 247 5.58 -28.30 0.66
C ASN A 247 5.08 -28.29 2.12
N VAL A 248 4.33 -27.26 2.51
CA VAL A 248 3.73 -27.20 3.85
C VAL A 248 2.69 -28.30 3.97
N THR A 249 2.77 -29.08 5.05
CA THR A 249 1.83 -30.17 5.34
C THR A 249 1.05 -29.93 6.64
N HIS A 250 1.63 -29.16 7.56
CA HIS A 250 1.09 -28.89 8.89
C HIS A 250 1.06 -27.39 9.14
N ILE A 251 -0.02 -26.88 9.76
CA ILE A 251 -0.20 -25.46 10.06
C ILE A 251 -0.60 -25.32 11.53
N ILE A 252 0.14 -24.53 12.30
CA ILE A 252 -0.23 -24.13 13.65
C ILE A 252 -0.89 -22.76 13.57
N ASN A 253 -2.18 -22.68 13.91
CA ASN A 253 -2.92 -21.43 13.96
C ASN A 253 -2.97 -20.91 15.40
N VAL A 254 -2.13 -19.92 15.72
CA VAL A 254 -2.00 -19.32 17.07
C VAL A 254 -2.71 -17.98 17.14
N THR A 255 -4.01 -17.97 16.83
CA THR A 255 -4.87 -16.79 17.02
C THR A 255 -6.31 -17.20 17.23
N ARG A 256 -7.02 -16.38 18.00
CA ARG A 256 -8.47 -16.50 18.22
C ARG A 256 -9.30 -15.94 17.08
N GLU A 257 -8.81 -14.94 16.37
CA GLU A 257 -9.61 -14.15 15.42
C GLU A 257 -9.64 -14.74 14.01
N VAL A 258 -8.66 -15.55 13.65
CA VAL A 258 -8.50 -16.06 12.27
C VAL A 258 -8.84 -17.54 12.22
N ASP A 259 -9.86 -17.89 11.44
CA ASP A 259 -10.20 -19.28 11.18
C ASP A 259 -9.21 -19.95 10.21
N ASN A 260 -9.26 -21.29 10.17
CA ASN A 260 -8.43 -22.04 9.23
C ASN A 260 -8.93 -21.77 7.81
N PHE A 261 -8.03 -21.34 6.93
CA PHE A 261 -8.36 -21.02 5.54
C PHE A 261 -8.64 -22.26 4.69
N PHE A 262 -8.01 -23.41 5.00
CA PHE A 262 -8.12 -24.64 4.22
C PHE A 262 -8.49 -25.88 5.06
N PRO A 263 -9.58 -25.84 5.86
CA PRO A 263 -9.90 -26.86 6.84
C PRO A 263 -10.26 -28.23 6.24
N SER A 264 -10.66 -28.25 4.96
CA SER A 264 -11.05 -29.46 4.22
C SER A 264 -9.95 -29.96 3.27
N CYS A 265 -8.78 -29.34 3.27
CA CYS A 265 -7.67 -29.67 2.37
C CYS A 265 -6.63 -30.57 3.06
N ARG A 266 -5.56 -30.93 2.35
CA ARG A 266 -4.47 -31.84 2.79
C ARG A 266 -3.66 -31.34 4.02
N PHE A 267 -3.91 -30.13 4.52
CA PHE A 267 -3.16 -29.56 5.63
C PHE A 267 -3.68 -30.07 6.98
N ILE A 268 -2.75 -30.44 7.87
CA ILE A 268 -3.07 -30.85 9.24
C ILE A 268 -2.96 -29.62 10.14
N TYR A 269 -4.03 -29.28 10.84
CA TYR A 269 -4.09 -28.08 11.67
C TYR A 269 -3.94 -28.38 13.17
N LYS A 270 -3.18 -27.54 13.87
CA LYS A 270 -3.23 -27.40 15.33
C LYS A 270 -3.66 -25.97 15.67
N ASN A 271 -4.78 -25.83 16.38
CA ASN A 271 -5.34 -24.51 16.72
C ASN A 271 -5.05 -24.17 18.19
N ILE A 272 -4.50 -22.98 18.42
CA ILE A 272 -4.32 -22.37 19.74
C ILE A 272 -5.07 -21.04 19.73
N ARG A 273 -6.26 -21.02 20.33
CA ARG A 273 -7.19 -19.89 20.27
C ARG A 273 -6.90 -18.89 21.40
N VAL A 274 -5.89 -18.06 21.19
CA VAL A 274 -5.44 -17.01 22.12
C VAL A 274 -5.57 -15.61 21.49
N PHE A 275 -5.83 -14.60 22.32
CA PHE A 275 -5.75 -13.19 21.90
C PHE A 275 -4.29 -12.71 21.96
N ASP A 276 -3.96 -11.71 21.14
CA ASP A 276 -2.65 -11.06 21.19
C ASP A 276 -2.64 -9.99 22.29
N ASP A 277 -2.55 -10.45 23.55
CA ASP A 277 -2.43 -9.60 24.72
C ASP A 277 -1.43 -10.17 25.74
N ASP A 278 -1.02 -9.32 26.69
CA ASP A 278 0.01 -9.64 27.70
C ASP A 278 -0.41 -10.70 28.72
N LYS A 279 -1.69 -11.11 28.72
CA LYS A 279 -2.25 -12.12 29.63
C LYS A 279 -2.40 -13.48 28.98
N ALA A 280 -2.13 -13.62 27.68
CA ALA A 280 -2.22 -14.88 26.97
C ALA A 280 -1.19 -15.90 27.48
N ASP A 281 -1.67 -17.03 27.99
CA ASP A 281 -0.81 -18.12 28.47
C ASP A 281 -0.37 -19.04 27.31
N LEU A 282 0.78 -18.73 26.73
CA LEU A 282 1.39 -19.52 25.65
C LEU A 282 2.24 -20.70 26.17
N LEU A 283 2.67 -20.65 27.43
CA LEU A 283 3.62 -21.62 28.01
C LEU A 283 2.98 -23.00 28.13
N THR A 284 1.69 -23.07 28.46
CA THR A 284 0.95 -24.34 28.57
C THR A 284 0.85 -25.10 27.25
N HIS A 285 1.02 -24.43 26.11
CA HIS A 285 0.95 -25.03 24.79
C HIS A 285 2.32 -25.38 24.20
N TRP A 286 3.42 -25.04 24.88
CA TRP A 286 4.77 -25.13 24.33
C TRP A 286 5.20 -26.56 23.96
N GLU A 287 5.01 -27.51 24.87
CA GLU A 287 5.40 -28.92 24.64
C GLU A 287 4.57 -29.54 23.50
N ASP A 288 3.30 -29.17 23.44
CA ASP A 288 2.31 -29.62 22.49
C ASP A 288 2.55 -29.10 21.07
N THR A 289 2.95 -27.84 20.91
CA THR A 289 3.37 -27.27 19.61
C THR A 289 4.70 -27.82 19.18
N HIS A 290 5.66 -27.94 20.10
CA HIS A 290 6.97 -28.50 19.81
C HIS A 290 6.86 -29.95 19.31
N LYS A 291 6.04 -30.78 19.95
CA LYS A 291 5.77 -32.15 19.49
C LYS A 291 5.16 -32.18 18.09
N PHE A 292 4.17 -31.32 17.84
CA PHE A 292 3.51 -31.22 16.54
C PHE A 292 4.47 -30.79 15.41
N ILE A 293 5.38 -29.85 15.68
CA ILE A 293 6.42 -29.46 14.71
C ILE A 293 7.36 -30.64 14.41
N ASN A 294 7.76 -31.41 15.43
CA ASN A 294 8.66 -32.54 15.24
C ASN A 294 8.01 -33.73 14.52
N GLU A 295 6.70 -33.93 14.67
CA GLU A 295 5.95 -34.95 13.92
C GLU A 295 5.83 -34.62 12.42
N ALA A 296 5.92 -33.34 12.07
CA ALA A 296 5.79 -32.84 10.70
C ALA A 296 7.12 -32.79 9.93
N ARG A 297 8.24 -33.00 10.62
CA ARG A 297 9.60 -32.96 10.06
C ARG A 297 9.91 -34.18 9.20
#